data_AF-A0A7W7ECD0-F1
#
_entry.id   AF-A0A7W7ECD0-F1
#
_cell.length_a   1.000
_cell.length_b   1.000
_cell.length_c   1.000
_cell.angle_alpha   90.00
_cell.angle_beta   90.00
_cell.angle_gamma   90.00
#
_symmetry.space_group_name_H-M   'P 1'
#
loop_
_entity.id
_entity.type
_entity.pdbx_description
1 polymer ?
#
loop_
_entity_poly.entity_id
_entity_poly.type
_entity_poly.pdbx_seq_one_letter_code
_entity_poly.pdbx_strand_id
1 'polypeptide(L)'
;MARGLAFSDIDLVVVFPSLERAWRESFTEGDFPIEAFVHDEGTLAHYLHADAESGYPIMVNMVATGSIVGPESERARLIQARAANVLAAGPKPFAGASYDMLRMKEECRVRDC
;
A
#
# COMPACT_ATOMS: atom_id res chain seq x y z
N MET A 1 19.97 -14.79 -13.44
CA MET A 1 19.01 -14.26 -14.43
C MET A 1 17.70 -14.02 -13.72
N ALA A 2 17.43 -12.78 -13.29
CA ALA A 2 16.15 -12.41 -12.67
C ALA A 2 15.32 -11.70 -13.73
N ARG A 3 14.23 -12.35 -14.14
CA ARG A 3 13.32 -11.89 -15.20
C ARG A 3 12.46 -10.75 -14.64
N GLY A 4 12.37 -9.64 -15.36
CA GLY A 4 11.60 -8.47 -14.94
C GLY A 4 10.09 -8.70 -14.91
N LEU A 5 9.45 -8.01 -13.95
CA LEU A 5 8.05 -7.56 -13.90
C LEU A 5 6.97 -8.64 -14.01
N ALA A 6 6.84 -9.48 -12.99
CA ALA A 6 5.51 -9.98 -12.65
C ALA A 6 4.84 -8.88 -11.81
N PHE A 7 3.87 -8.16 -12.39
CA PHE A 7 2.95 -7.34 -11.60
C PHE A 7 2.14 -8.28 -10.71
N SER A 8 1.89 -7.92 -9.45
CA SER A 8 0.95 -8.67 -8.62
C SER A 8 -0.45 -8.54 -9.21
N ASP A 9 -1.20 -9.64 -9.21
CA ASP A 9 -2.63 -9.61 -9.53
C ASP A 9 -3.44 -9.32 -8.25
N ILE A 10 -2.87 -9.66 -7.09
CA ILE A 10 -3.52 -9.55 -5.78
C ILE A 10 -2.56 -8.87 -4.81
N ASP A 11 -2.98 -7.73 -4.28
CA ASP A 11 -2.32 -7.06 -3.16
C ASP A 11 -3.02 -7.43 -1.85
N LEU A 12 -2.28 -8.00 -0.90
CA LEU A 12 -2.79 -8.50 0.36
C LEU A 12 -2.19 -7.72 1.53
N VAL A 13 -3.03 -7.10 2.35
CA VAL A 13 -2.58 -6.50 3.63
C VAL A 13 -2.94 -7.46 4.76
N VAL A 14 -1.93 -7.99 5.45
CA VAL A 14 -2.10 -8.93 6.56
C VAL A 14 -1.78 -8.20 7.86
N VAL A 15 -2.73 -8.24 8.81
CA VAL A 15 -2.56 -7.58 10.13
C VAL A 15 -2.51 -8.63 11.24
N PHE A 16 -1.35 -8.79 11.86
CA PHE A 16 -1.14 -9.62 13.03
C PHE A 16 -1.38 -8.85 14.33
N PRO A 17 -1.67 -9.54 15.45
CA PRO A 17 -1.73 -8.90 16.76
C PRO A 17 -0.42 -8.21 17.19
N SER A 18 0.72 -8.81 16.84
CA SER A 18 2.06 -8.30 17.11
C SER A 18 3.06 -8.99 16.19
N LEU A 19 4.10 -8.29 15.78
CA LEU A 19 5.25 -8.85 15.05
C LEU A 19 6.55 -8.13 15.42
N GLU A 20 7.70 -8.75 15.15
CA GLU A 20 9.00 -8.14 15.44
C GLU A 20 9.34 -7.00 14.46
N ARG A 21 8.97 -7.17 13.19
CA ARG A 21 9.19 -6.19 12.13
C ARG A 21 8.19 -6.37 11.01
N ALA A 22 7.73 -5.29 10.40
CA ALA A 22 6.95 -5.36 9.18
C ALA A 22 7.82 -5.86 8.02
N TRP A 23 7.21 -6.58 7.08
CA TRP A 23 7.88 -6.99 5.85
C TRP A 23 6.91 -7.00 4.67
N ARG A 24 7.51 -7.09 3.49
CA ARG A 24 6.82 -7.29 2.23
C ARG A 24 7.37 -8.53 1.57
N GLU A 25 6.50 -9.37 1.06
CA GLU A 25 6.90 -10.54 0.29
C GLU A 25 6.04 -10.71 -0.95
N SER A 26 6.61 -11.37 -1.95
CA SER A 26 5.92 -11.71 -3.19
C SER A 26 6.02 -13.22 -3.39
N PHE A 27 4.89 -13.86 -3.65
CA PHE A 27 4.82 -15.29 -3.89
C PHE A 27 3.71 -15.61 -4.90
N THR A 28 3.63 -16.86 -5.33
CA THR A 28 2.58 -17.32 -6.24
C THR A 28 1.80 -18.42 -5.55
N GLU A 29 0.47 -18.26 -5.50
CA GLU A 29 -0.44 -19.29 -5.01
C GLU A 29 -1.32 -19.75 -6.18
N GLY A 30 -1.15 -21.00 -6.61
CA GLY A 30 -1.72 -21.48 -7.87
C GLY A 30 -1.14 -20.71 -9.07
N ASP A 31 -2.03 -20.03 -9.80
CA ASP A 31 -1.66 -19.18 -10.95
C ASP A 31 -1.65 -17.68 -10.61
N PHE A 32 -1.86 -17.31 -9.34
CA PHE A 32 -1.99 -15.91 -8.93
C PHE A 32 -0.71 -15.40 -8.27
N PRO A 33 -0.02 -14.40 -8.84
CA PRO A 33 1.04 -13.66 -8.16
C PRO A 33 0.44 -12.73 -7.10
N ILE A 34 0.92 -12.89 -5.86
CA ILE A 34 0.45 -12.15 -4.68
C ILE A 34 1.60 -11.27 -4.17
N GLU A 35 1.30 -10.01 -3.89
CA GLU A 35 2.16 -9.13 -3.08
C GLU A 35 1.52 -8.95 -1.70
N ALA A 36 2.21 -9.43 -0.66
CA ALA A 36 1.73 -9.35 0.72
C ALA A 36 2.50 -8.30 1.51
N PHE A 37 1.75 -7.42 2.18
CA PHE A 37 2.21 -6.40 3.10
C PHE A 37 1.83 -6.80 4.52
N VAL A 38 2.80 -7.24 5.30
CA VAL A 38 2.56 -7.84 6.61
C VAL A 38 2.92 -6.86 7.73
N HIS A 39 1.91 -6.56 8.53
CA HIS A 39 1.95 -5.54 9.57
C HIS A 39 1.32 -6.03 10.87
N ASP A 40 1.66 -5.38 11.97
CA ASP A 40 0.77 -5.25 13.12
C ASP A 40 0.09 -3.86 13.07
N GLU A 41 -0.80 -3.56 14.02
CA GLU A 41 -1.48 -2.26 14.03
C GLU A 41 -0.53 -1.07 14.16
N GLY A 42 0.57 -1.21 14.92
CA GLY A 42 1.51 -0.13 15.15
C GLY A 42 2.31 0.21 13.89
N THR A 43 2.86 -0.80 13.25
CA THR A 43 3.58 -0.65 11.98
C THR A 43 2.62 -0.21 10.87
N LEU A 44 1.40 -0.76 10.77
CA LEU A 44 0.43 -0.31 9.78
C LEU A 44 0.10 1.17 9.97
N ALA A 45 -0.19 1.61 11.19
CA ALA A 45 -0.48 3.02 11.48
C ALA A 45 0.66 3.96 11.08
N HIS A 46 1.91 3.53 11.27
CA HIS A 46 3.08 4.29 10.82
C HIS A 46 3.09 4.50 9.29
N TYR A 47 2.83 3.45 8.51
CA TYR A 47 2.78 3.54 7.05
C TYR A 47 1.59 4.36 6.56
N LEU A 48 0.40 4.21 7.18
CA LEU A 48 -0.77 5.04 6.85
C LEU A 48 -0.49 6.53 7.10
N HIS A 49 0.25 6.86 8.15
CA HIS A 49 0.68 8.23 8.42
C HIS A 49 1.68 8.73 7.37
N ALA A 50 2.69 7.93 7.03
CA ALA A 50 3.69 8.28 6.02
C ALA A 50 3.07 8.54 4.64
N ASP A 51 2.08 7.74 4.25
CA ASP A 51 1.27 7.93 3.04
C ASP A 51 0.54 9.29 3.03
N ALA A 52 -0.07 9.66 4.15
CA ALA A 52 -0.77 10.94 4.29
C ALA A 52 0.17 12.15 4.19
N GLU A 53 1.40 12.04 4.69
CA GLU A 53 2.42 13.09 4.58
C GLU A 53 3.02 13.20 3.17
N SER A 54 3.22 12.07 2.48
CA SER A 54 3.87 12.05 1.16
C SER A 54 2.97 12.47 0.00
N GLY A 55 1.64 12.47 0.21
CA GLY A 55 0.65 12.75 -0.83
C GLY A 55 0.47 11.60 -1.84
N TYR A 56 1.02 10.42 -1.56
CA TYR A 56 0.88 9.22 -2.39
C TYR A 56 0.29 8.06 -1.59
N PRO A 57 -1.05 7.99 -1.43
CA PRO A 57 -1.69 7.17 -0.41
C PRO A 57 -1.94 5.72 -0.87
N ILE A 58 -0.91 4.96 -1.25
CA ILE A 58 -1.12 3.57 -1.72
C ILE A 58 -1.65 2.68 -0.60
N MET A 59 -0.94 2.56 0.52
CA MET A 59 -1.31 1.70 1.65
C MET A 59 -2.65 2.11 2.24
N VAL A 60 -2.88 3.43 2.38
CA VAL A 60 -4.17 3.94 2.88
C VAL A 60 -5.31 3.59 1.93
N ASN A 61 -5.11 3.73 0.61
CA ASN A 61 -6.11 3.35 -0.38
C ASN A 61 -6.39 1.84 -0.40
N MET A 62 -5.35 1.01 -0.34
CA MET A 62 -5.49 -0.46 -0.27
C MET A 62 -6.30 -0.89 0.96
N VAL A 63 -5.99 -0.33 2.14
CA VAL A 63 -6.70 -0.69 3.38
C VAL A 63 -8.14 -0.19 3.34
N ALA A 64 -8.39 1.03 2.89
CA ALA A 64 -9.74 1.61 2.90
C ALA A 64 -10.70 0.98 1.88
N THR A 65 -10.19 0.54 0.72
CA THR A 65 -11.01 -0.01 -0.37
C THR A 65 -10.97 -1.54 -0.47
N GLY A 66 -10.05 -2.19 0.25
CA GLY A 66 -9.88 -3.63 0.25
C GLY A 66 -11.10 -4.41 0.77
N SER A 67 -11.14 -5.69 0.44
CA SER A 67 -12.15 -6.62 0.98
C SER A 67 -11.62 -7.30 2.24
N ILE A 68 -12.40 -7.30 3.31
CA ILE A 68 -12.02 -7.95 4.57
C ILE A 68 -12.13 -9.47 4.41
N VAL A 69 -11.05 -10.17 4.77
CA VAL A 69 -11.00 -11.63 4.82
C VAL A 69 -10.52 -12.06 6.22
N GLY A 70 -11.20 -13.05 6.81
CA GLY A 70 -10.79 -13.65 8.07
C GLY A 70 -11.78 -13.46 9.23
N PRO A 71 -11.52 -14.11 10.37
CA PRO A 71 -12.45 -14.18 11.50
C PRO A 71 -12.55 -12.87 12.29
N GLU A 72 -11.49 -12.06 12.36
CA GLU A 72 -11.44 -10.79 13.10
C GLU A 72 -12.05 -9.61 12.30
N SER A 73 -13.20 -9.83 11.69
CA SER A 73 -13.81 -8.86 10.76
C SER A 73 -14.18 -7.52 11.40
N GLU A 74 -14.55 -7.49 12.68
CA GLU A 74 -14.86 -6.25 13.41
C GLU A 74 -13.61 -5.37 13.58
N ARG A 75 -12.49 -5.98 13.99
CA ARG A 75 -11.20 -5.28 14.12
C ARG A 75 -10.73 -4.76 12.75
N ALA A 76 -10.86 -5.56 11.71
CA ALA A 76 -10.55 -5.15 10.35
C ALA A 76 -11.39 -3.94 9.90
N ARG A 77 -12.70 -3.90 10.21
CA ARG A 77 -13.56 -2.74 9.91
C ARG A 77 -13.12 -1.48 10.63
N LEU A 78 -12.66 -1.58 11.87
CA LEU A 78 -12.12 -0.42 12.59
C LEU A 78 -10.86 0.13 11.91
N ILE A 79 -9.98 -0.75 11.43
CA ILE A 79 -8.78 -0.36 10.68
C ILE A 79 -9.17 0.30 9.34
N GLN A 80 -10.11 -0.29 8.59
CA GLN A 80 -10.62 0.31 7.35
C GLN A 80 -11.25 1.68 7.57
N ALA A 81 -12.06 1.85 8.61
CA ALA A 81 -12.68 3.13 8.94
C ALA A 81 -11.63 4.20 9.25
N ARG A 82 -10.55 3.84 9.95
CA ARG A 82 -9.42 4.75 10.20
C ARG A 82 -8.72 5.15 8.91
N ALA A 83 -8.43 4.20 8.02
CA ALA A 83 -7.82 4.49 6.72
C ALA A 83 -8.73 5.36 5.85
N ALA A 84 -10.04 5.09 5.81
CA ALA A 84 -11.01 5.90 5.09
C ALA A 84 -11.06 7.35 5.61
N ASN A 85 -10.96 7.56 6.93
CA ASN A 85 -10.88 8.89 7.51
C ASN A 85 -9.60 9.62 7.08
N VAL A 86 -8.46 8.92 7.00
CA VAL A 86 -7.20 9.48 6.51
C VAL A 86 -7.32 9.90 5.04
N LEU A 87 -7.92 9.07 4.18
CA LEU A 87 -8.17 9.44 2.77
C LEU A 87 -9.11 10.63 2.65
N ALA A 88 -10.19 10.65 3.45
CA ALA A 88 -11.18 11.72 3.41
C ALA A 88 -10.62 13.07 3.86
N ALA A 89 -9.64 13.08 4.77
CA ALA A 89 -8.93 14.29 5.17
C ALA A 89 -8.10 14.90 4.02
N GLY A 90 -7.76 14.08 3.01
CA GLY A 90 -6.93 14.48 1.89
C GLY A 90 -5.45 14.67 2.26
N PRO A 91 -4.57 14.83 1.27
CA PRO A 91 -3.17 15.15 1.53
C PRO A 91 -3.07 16.51 2.22
N LYS A 92 -2.11 16.66 3.15
CA LYS A 92 -1.82 17.98 3.72
C LYS A 92 -1.54 18.97 2.59
N PRO A 93 -2.03 20.23 2.68
CA PRO A 93 -1.70 21.24 1.70
C PRO A 93 -0.17 21.34 1.56
N PHE A 94 0.35 21.10 0.37
CA PHE A 94 1.78 21.21 0.08
C PHE A 94 2.26 22.60 0.50
N ALA A 95 3.12 22.65 1.53
CA ALA A 95 3.81 23.87 1.91
C ALA A 95 4.91 24.16 0.87
N GLY A 96 4.54 24.83 -0.22
CA GLY A 96 5.46 25.52 -1.10
C GLY A 96 5.96 24.74 -2.33
N ALA A 97 5.65 25.31 -3.49
CA ALA A 97 6.30 25.18 -4.80
C ALA A 97 6.15 23.89 -5.63
N SER A 98 5.33 24.07 -6.67
CA SER A 98 5.44 23.51 -8.03
C SER A 98 4.75 22.17 -8.33
N TYR A 99 3.53 22.34 -8.83
CA TYR A 99 2.55 21.39 -9.37
C TYR A 99 2.97 20.60 -10.63
N ASP A 100 4.26 20.36 -10.89
CA ASP A 100 4.72 19.85 -12.19
C ASP A 100 5.65 18.61 -12.15
N MET A 101 5.55 17.78 -11.10
CA MET A 101 6.43 16.61 -10.93
C MET A 101 5.69 15.24 -10.85
N LEU A 102 4.36 15.21 -10.89
CA LEU A 102 3.57 13.95 -10.88
C LEU A 102 3.05 13.54 -12.27
N ARG A 103 3.73 14.00 -13.34
CA ARG A 103 3.57 13.37 -14.66
C ARG A 103 4.40 12.10 -14.67
N MET A 104 3.75 10.97 -14.40
CA MET A 104 4.23 9.59 -14.56
C MET A 104 5.41 9.48 -15.55
N LYS A 105 6.64 9.39 -15.03
CA LYS A 105 7.86 9.15 -15.81
C LYS A 105 8.14 7.64 -15.87
N GLU A 106 7.21 6.89 -16.42
CA GLU A 106 7.53 5.59 -17.04
C GLU A 106 8.05 5.87 -18.46
N GLU A 107 9.21 6.53 -18.54
CA GLU A 107 9.92 6.73 -19.80
C GLU A 107 10.97 5.61 -19.92
N CYS A 108 10.49 4.42 -20.32
CA CYS A 108 11.35 3.36 -20.81
C CYS A 108 11.99 3.86 -22.12
N ARG A 109 13.12 4.56 -22.01
CA ARG A 109 13.90 5.05 -23.14
C ARG A 109 14.55 3.85 -23.85
N VAL A 110 13.86 3.32 -24.85
CA VAL A 110 14.40 2.42 -25.87
C VAL A 110 15.45 3.18 -26.68
N ARG A 111 16.73 3.01 -26.34
CA ARG A 111 17.96 3.30 -27.13
C ARG A 111 19.09 2.48 -26.46
N ASP A 112 19.82 1.56 -27.07
CA ASP A 112 20.16 1.32 -28.48
C ASP A 112 20.41 -0.19 -28.69
N CYS A 113 20.13 -0.65 -29.92
CA CYS A 113 20.61 -1.93 -30.47
C CYS A 113 22.08 -1.86 -30.86
#